data_AF-A0A920FYT4-F1
#
_entry.id   AF-A0A920FYT4-F1
#
_cell.length_a   1.000
_cell.length_b   1.000
_cell.length_c   1.000
_cell.angle_alpha   90.00
_cell.angle_beta   90.00
_cell.angle_gamma   90.00
#
_symmetry.space_group_name_H-M   'P 1'
#
loop_
_entity.id
_entity.type
_entity.pdbx_description
1 polymer ?
#
loop_
_entity_poly.entity_id
_entity_poly.type
_entity_poly.pdbx_seq_one_letter_code
_entity_poly.pdbx_strand_id
1 'polypeptide(L)'
;MAGIAKKENLAFSDENLTGRTQQLFFNPTEEENYTYYGNVDVDFNKRTSIDCTDLEARDLNQKIRDAMKKGYGTVVIKNPGAKHSLGVGILNKLNIIFEGSLGYFGIGCIDGPTVRVKGRVGWSCAENMMAGKVLVENNAGSCFGAALRGGDLIVKGNAGARTGIDMKGGTIIIGGKRWSIYWLHDAKRKNYCLRRC
;
A
#
# COMPACT_ATOMS: atom_id res chain seq x y z
N MET A 1 24.65 -31.65 53.31
CA MET A 1 24.08 -30.38 52.82
C MET A 1 24.58 -30.15 51.42
N ALA A 2 23.70 -30.25 50.42
CA ALA A 2 24.04 -29.99 49.02
C ALA A 2 24.15 -28.47 48.81
N GLY A 3 25.34 -28.00 48.41
CA GLY A 3 25.55 -26.62 47.97
C GLY A 3 24.98 -26.44 46.56
N ILE A 4 23.93 -25.62 46.43
CA ILE A 4 23.38 -25.24 45.14
C ILE A 4 24.35 -24.25 44.49
N ALA A 5 25.08 -24.70 43.47
CA ALA A 5 25.87 -23.81 42.63
C ALA A 5 24.91 -22.96 41.77
N LYS A 6 25.04 -21.63 41.89
CA LYS A 6 24.31 -20.66 41.06
C LYS A 6 24.75 -20.84 39.60
N LYS A 7 23.83 -21.23 38.71
CA LYS A 7 24.03 -21.14 37.26
C LYS A 7 23.97 -19.65 36.87
N GLU A 8 25.12 -19.03 36.69
CA GLU A 8 25.23 -17.78 35.93
C GLU A 8 25.18 -18.12 34.44
N ASN A 9 23.98 -18.33 33.90
CA ASN A 9 23.73 -18.22 32.47
C ASN A 9 22.85 -16.99 32.27
N LEU A 10 23.49 -15.82 32.27
CA LEU A 10 22.92 -14.60 31.71
C LEU A 10 22.65 -14.86 30.22
N ALA A 11 21.42 -14.57 29.78
CA ALA A 11 20.90 -14.81 28.43
C ALA A 11 21.52 -13.91 27.33
N PHE A 12 22.74 -13.44 27.56
CA PHE A 12 23.55 -12.66 26.63
C PHE A 12 24.99 -13.20 26.71
N SER A 13 25.17 -14.48 26.41
CA SER A 13 26.47 -14.93 25.91
C SER A 13 26.66 -14.28 24.55
N ASP A 14 27.78 -13.61 24.33
CA ASP A 14 28.21 -13.15 23.01
C ASP A 14 28.36 -14.38 22.09
N GLU A 15 27.25 -14.84 21.52
CA GLU A 15 27.25 -15.61 20.28
C GLU A 15 27.71 -14.61 19.21
N ASN A 16 29.01 -14.35 19.20
CA ASN A 16 29.68 -13.78 18.06
C ASN A 16 29.33 -14.72 16.90
N LEU A 17 28.59 -14.22 15.91
CA LEU A 17 28.16 -14.98 14.73
C LEU A 17 29.38 -15.33 13.88
N THR A 18 30.24 -16.22 14.38
CA THR A 18 31.42 -16.73 13.69
C THR A 18 30.93 -17.48 12.45
N GLY A 19 31.21 -16.91 11.28
CA GLY A 19 30.81 -17.48 9.97
C GLY A 19 29.57 -16.86 9.33
N ARG A 20 28.91 -15.88 9.94
CA ARG A 20 27.87 -15.08 9.26
C ARG A 20 28.28 -13.61 9.27
N THR A 21 28.66 -13.10 8.11
CA THR A 21 28.93 -11.67 7.97
C THR A 21 27.60 -10.91 8.01
N GLN A 22 27.52 -9.81 8.76
CA GLN A 22 26.37 -8.89 8.71
C GLN A 22 26.32 -8.06 7.42
N GLN A 23 27.35 -8.19 6.58
CA GLN A 23 27.44 -7.51 5.30
C GLN A 23 26.46 -8.15 4.31
N LEU A 24 25.41 -7.42 3.96
CA LEU A 24 24.57 -7.74 2.80
C LEU A 24 25.35 -7.42 1.53
N PHE A 25 25.79 -8.44 0.81
CA PHE A 25 26.36 -8.28 -0.53
C PHE A 25 25.23 -8.20 -1.54
N PHE A 26 25.22 -7.13 -2.33
CA PHE A 26 24.31 -7.03 -3.46
C PHE A 26 24.81 -7.93 -4.58
N ASN A 27 24.08 -9.01 -4.87
CA ASN A 27 24.33 -9.84 -6.03
C ASN A 27 23.27 -9.54 -7.10
N PRO A 28 23.66 -9.02 -8.28
CA PRO A 28 22.71 -8.74 -9.36
C PRO A 28 22.00 -9.98 -9.91
N THR A 29 22.51 -11.19 -9.66
CA THR A 29 21.84 -12.43 -10.10
C THR A 29 20.75 -12.91 -9.13
N GLU A 30 20.57 -12.28 -7.97
CA GLU A 30 19.50 -12.60 -7.02
C GLU A 30 18.19 -11.91 -7.39
N GLU A 31 17.76 -12.08 -8.64
CA GLU A 31 16.54 -11.45 -9.17
C GLU A 31 15.28 -11.88 -8.39
N GLU A 32 15.31 -13.07 -7.79
CA GLU A 32 14.25 -13.60 -6.92
C GLU A 32 14.03 -12.72 -5.68
N ASN A 33 15.06 -12.00 -5.20
CA ASN A 33 14.98 -11.09 -4.05
C ASN A 33 14.43 -9.70 -4.42
N TYR A 34 14.19 -9.41 -5.70
CA TYR A 34 13.64 -8.12 -6.15
C TYR A 34 12.12 -8.04 -6.02
N THR A 35 11.46 -9.17 -5.75
CA THR A 35 10.01 -9.26 -5.61
C THR A 35 9.62 -10.00 -4.34
N TYR A 36 8.36 -9.86 -3.94
CA TYR A 36 7.83 -10.58 -2.80
C TYR A 36 7.70 -12.08 -3.09
N TYR A 37 7.84 -12.89 -2.04
CA TYR A 37 7.47 -14.31 -2.13
C TYR A 37 6.02 -14.47 -2.61
N GLY A 38 5.81 -15.26 -3.68
CA GLY A 38 4.51 -15.46 -4.29
C GLY A 38 4.06 -14.38 -5.27
N ASN A 39 4.97 -13.48 -5.68
CA ASN A 39 4.73 -12.57 -6.80
C ASN A 39 4.56 -13.36 -8.10
N VAL A 40 3.54 -13.01 -8.88
CA VAL A 40 3.24 -13.65 -10.16
C VAL A 40 3.47 -12.71 -11.33
N ASP A 41 4.02 -13.23 -12.42
CA ASP A 41 4.09 -12.49 -13.67
C ASP A 41 2.69 -12.29 -14.25
N VAL A 42 2.39 -11.04 -14.60
CA VAL A 42 1.10 -10.64 -15.14
C VAL A 42 1.28 -9.89 -16.45
N ASP A 43 0.38 -10.13 -17.40
CA ASP A 43 0.34 -9.38 -18.64
C ASP A 43 -0.56 -8.16 -18.46
N PHE A 44 0.03 -6.96 -18.49
CA PHE A 44 -0.69 -5.70 -18.36
C PHE A 44 -1.73 -5.47 -19.46
N ASN A 45 -1.57 -6.08 -20.64
CA ASN A 45 -2.55 -6.01 -21.73
C ASN A 45 -3.75 -6.94 -21.49
N LYS A 46 -3.57 -8.00 -20.70
CA LYS A 46 -4.63 -8.96 -20.38
C LYS A 46 -5.53 -8.39 -19.28
N ARG A 47 -6.78 -8.13 -19.65
CA ARG A 47 -7.78 -7.47 -18.80
C ARG A 47 -8.91 -8.40 -18.38
N THR A 48 -9.35 -8.26 -17.13
CA THR A 48 -10.57 -8.90 -16.63
C THR A 48 -11.44 -7.90 -15.84
N SER A 49 -12.71 -8.23 -15.65
CA SER A 49 -13.64 -7.46 -14.82
C SER A 49 -14.34 -8.33 -13.79
N ILE A 50 -14.45 -7.85 -12.56
CA ILE A 50 -15.13 -8.49 -11.45
C ILE A 50 -16.27 -7.58 -10.99
N ASP A 51 -17.49 -8.11 -10.92
CA ASP A 51 -18.63 -7.41 -10.31
C ASP A 51 -18.62 -7.63 -8.80
N CYS A 52 -18.73 -6.54 -8.03
CA CYS A 52 -18.67 -6.52 -6.59
C CYS A 52 -20.05 -6.46 -5.91
N THR A 53 -21.16 -6.44 -6.66
CA THR A 53 -22.52 -6.23 -6.11
C THR A 53 -22.82 -7.19 -4.95
N ASP A 54 -22.72 -8.50 -5.19
CA ASP A 54 -23.02 -9.55 -4.20
C ASP A 54 -21.76 -10.13 -3.53
N LEU A 55 -20.63 -9.41 -3.58
CA LEU A 55 -19.37 -9.88 -3.00
C LEU A 55 -19.00 -9.12 -1.73
N GLU A 56 -18.55 -9.86 -0.72
CA GLU A 56 -17.90 -9.28 0.43
C GLU A 56 -16.45 -8.87 0.10
N ALA A 57 -15.88 -7.99 0.93
CA ALA A 57 -14.53 -7.46 0.71
C ALA A 57 -13.46 -8.55 0.62
N ARG A 58 -13.58 -9.59 1.46
CA ARG A 58 -12.67 -10.73 1.48
C ARG A 58 -12.72 -11.52 0.17
N ASP A 59 -13.92 -11.77 -0.34
CA ASP A 59 -14.13 -12.53 -1.57
C ASP A 59 -13.62 -11.76 -2.79
N LEU A 60 -13.85 -10.45 -2.83
CA LEU A 60 -13.27 -9.60 -3.88
C LEU A 60 -11.75 -9.67 -3.85
N ASN A 61 -11.13 -9.48 -2.69
CA ASN A 61 -9.67 -9.51 -2.56
C ASN A 61 -9.09 -10.87 -2.96
N GLN A 62 -9.78 -11.97 -2.66
CA GLN A 62 -9.40 -13.30 -3.12
C GLN A 62 -9.53 -13.43 -4.65
N LYS A 63 -10.62 -12.96 -5.25
CA LYS A 63 -10.79 -12.97 -6.71
C LYS A 63 -9.74 -12.13 -7.44
N ILE A 64 -9.30 -11.02 -6.86
CA ILE A 64 -8.18 -10.23 -7.41
C ILE A 64 -6.90 -11.08 -7.40
N ARG A 65 -6.61 -11.78 -6.29
CA ARG A 65 -5.46 -12.70 -6.20
C ARG A 65 -5.53 -13.84 -7.21
N ASP A 66 -6.71 -14.41 -7.40
CA ASP A 66 -6.90 -15.49 -8.36
C ASP A 66 -6.79 -15.00 -9.81
N ALA A 67 -7.21 -13.77 -10.09
CA ALA A 67 -6.99 -13.12 -11.39
C ALA A 67 -5.49 -12.90 -11.65
N MET A 68 -4.73 -12.43 -10.65
CA MET A 68 -3.28 -12.30 -10.78
C MET A 68 -2.61 -13.65 -11.09
N LYS A 69 -3.00 -14.72 -10.40
CA LYS A 69 -2.48 -16.09 -10.66
C LYS A 69 -2.79 -16.60 -12.08
N LYS A 70 -3.84 -16.11 -12.71
CA LYS A 70 -4.21 -16.42 -14.11
C LYS A 70 -3.49 -15.52 -15.13
N GLY A 71 -2.56 -14.68 -14.67
CA GLY A 71 -1.74 -13.77 -15.48
C GLY A 71 -2.47 -12.48 -15.90
N TYR A 72 -3.59 -12.11 -15.26
CA TYR A 72 -4.26 -10.84 -15.57
C TYR A 72 -3.53 -9.67 -14.93
N GLY A 73 -2.94 -8.79 -15.74
CA GLY A 73 -2.25 -7.58 -15.27
C GLY A 73 -3.15 -6.34 -15.20
N THR A 74 -4.38 -6.41 -15.70
CA THR A 74 -5.38 -5.34 -15.49
C THR A 74 -6.70 -5.91 -14.97
N VAL A 75 -7.12 -5.45 -13.78
CA VAL A 75 -8.36 -5.89 -13.13
C VAL A 75 -9.29 -4.70 -12.93
N VAL A 76 -10.52 -4.81 -13.46
CA VAL A 76 -11.58 -3.81 -13.29
C VAL A 76 -12.57 -4.30 -12.25
N ILE A 77 -12.90 -3.46 -11.29
CA ILE A 77 -13.84 -3.76 -10.22
C ILE A 77 -15.06 -2.88 -10.43
N LYS A 78 -16.19 -3.51 -10.76
CA LYS A 78 -17.48 -2.85 -10.99
C LYS A 78 -18.31 -2.85 -9.72
N ASN A 79 -19.12 -1.80 -9.54
CA ASN A 79 -20.07 -1.66 -8.44
C ASN A 79 -19.46 -1.89 -7.04
N PRO A 80 -18.33 -1.25 -6.68
CA PRO A 80 -17.70 -1.46 -5.36
C PRO A 80 -18.58 -1.04 -4.17
N GLY A 81 -19.66 -0.27 -4.40
CA GLY A 81 -20.70 -0.02 -3.40
C GLY A 81 -20.24 0.70 -2.13
N ALA A 82 -19.12 1.44 -2.18
CA ALA A 82 -18.49 2.04 -1.01
C ALA A 82 -18.14 1.03 0.11
N LYS A 83 -17.93 -0.25 -0.25
CA LYS A 83 -17.51 -1.29 0.69
C LYS A 83 -16.09 -1.00 1.21
N HIS A 84 -15.84 -1.44 2.43
CA HIS A 84 -14.59 -1.22 3.14
C HIS A 84 -13.51 -2.23 2.69
N SER A 85 -12.24 -1.85 2.84
CA SER A 85 -11.10 -2.76 2.73
C SER A 85 -10.99 -3.50 1.37
N LEU A 86 -11.43 -2.86 0.28
CA LEU A 86 -11.27 -3.40 -1.07
C LEU A 86 -9.86 -3.12 -1.60
N GLY A 87 -9.26 -4.12 -2.27
CA GLY A 87 -7.95 -4.00 -2.90
C GLY A 87 -6.78 -3.86 -1.90
N VAL A 88 -6.95 -4.36 -0.68
CA VAL A 88 -5.94 -4.29 0.38
C VAL A 88 -4.92 -5.44 0.25
N GLY A 89 -3.66 -5.17 0.56
CA GLY A 89 -2.63 -6.21 0.64
C GLY A 89 -2.24 -6.78 -0.72
N ILE A 90 -2.13 -5.91 -1.72
CA ILE A 90 -1.69 -6.25 -3.07
C ILE A 90 -0.22 -5.84 -3.22
N LEU A 91 0.66 -6.84 -3.26
CA LEU A 91 2.12 -6.68 -3.29
C LEU A 91 2.72 -7.01 -4.67
N ASN A 92 1.88 -6.93 -5.70
CA ASN A 92 2.22 -7.21 -7.10
C ASN A 92 2.08 -5.94 -7.93
N LYS A 93 2.87 -5.84 -9.00
CA LYS A 93 2.69 -4.79 -10.01
C LYS A 93 1.54 -5.20 -10.94
N LEU A 94 0.43 -4.50 -10.87
CA LEU A 94 -0.69 -4.62 -11.80
C LEU A 94 -1.50 -3.32 -11.86
N ASN A 95 -2.42 -3.24 -12.81
CA ASN A 95 -3.38 -2.17 -12.93
C ASN A 95 -4.71 -2.57 -12.27
N ILE A 96 -5.19 -1.76 -11.33
CA ILE A 96 -6.50 -1.95 -10.71
C ILE A 96 -7.37 -0.73 -10.98
N ILE A 97 -8.57 -0.94 -11.50
CA ILE A 97 -9.51 0.13 -11.82
C ILE A 97 -10.80 -0.09 -11.06
N PHE A 98 -11.15 0.81 -10.14
CA PHE A 98 -12.41 0.81 -9.44
C PHE A 98 -13.42 1.73 -10.14
N GLU A 99 -14.49 1.14 -10.67
CA GLU A 99 -15.60 1.84 -11.32
C GLU A 99 -16.69 2.18 -10.29
N GLY A 100 -16.32 3.01 -9.33
CA GLY A 100 -17.22 3.47 -8.28
C GLY A 100 -16.45 3.98 -7.07
N SER A 101 -17.18 4.21 -5.98
CA SER A 101 -16.61 4.69 -4.73
C SER A 101 -16.12 3.54 -3.85
N LEU A 102 -15.05 3.81 -3.10
CA LEU A 102 -14.52 2.93 -2.07
C LEU A 102 -14.88 3.44 -0.69
N GLY A 103 -15.09 2.52 0.24
CA GLY A 103 -15.26 2.82 1.64
C GLY A 103 -13.93 3.11 2.33
N TYR A 104 -13.94 2.93 3.65
CA TYR A 104 -12.76 3.06 4.52
C TYR A 104 -11.72 1.97 4.25
N PHE A 105 -10.45 2.31 4.48
CA PHE A 105 -9.29 1.42 4.35
C PHE A 105 -9.13 0.76 2.97
N GLY A 106 -9.70 1.35 1.92
CA GLY A 106 -9.51 0.86 0.56
C GLY A 106 -8.07 1.05 0.08
N ILE A 107 -7.53 0.07 -0.64
CA ILE A 107 -6.18 0.12 -1.25
C ILE A 107 -5.06 0.24 -0.20
N GLY A 108 -5.28 -0.21 1.03
CA GLY A 108 -4.27 -0.21 2.09
C GLY A 108 -3.20 -1.30 1.90
N CYS A 109 -2.02 -1.08 2.48
CA CYS A 109 -0.91 -2.03 2.53
C CYS A 109 -0.52 -2.58 1.15
N ILE A 110 -0.44 -1.71 0.15
CA ILE A 110 -0.06 -2.09 -1.22
C ILE A 110 1.43 -1.82 -1.49
N ASP A 111 2.01 -2.61 -2.39
CA ASP A 111 3.35 -2.39 -2.91
C ASP A 111 3.43 -2.69 -4.41
N GLY A 112 3.57 -1.63 -5.20
CA GLY A 112 3.79 -1.68 -6.64
C GLY A 112 2.58 -1.45 -7.56
N PRO A 113 1.30 -1.68 -7.20
CA PRO A 113 0.22 -1.57 -8.18
C PRO A 113 -0.05 -0.12 -8.61
N THR A 114 -0.60 0.02 -9.81
CA THR A 114 -1.18 1.27 -10.30
C THR A 114 -2.69 1.20 -10.18
N VAL A 115 -3.26 2.01 -9.30
CA VAL A 115 -4.68 1.98 -8.96
C VAL A 115 -5.37 3.27 -9.42
N ARG A 116 -6.52 3.15 -10.08
CA ARG A 116 -7.39 4.27 -10.44
C ARG A 116 -8.77 4.07 -9.85
N VAL A 117 -9.23 5.03 -9.06
CA VAL A 117 -10.56 5.06 -8.47
C VAL A 117 -11.37 6.16 -9.14
N LYS A 118 -12.41 5.77 -9.90
CA LYS A 118 -13.32 6.74 -10.56
C LYS A 118 -14.21 7.47 -9.56
N GLY A 119 -14.61 6.81 -8.47
CA GLY A 119 -15.47 7.40 -7.43
C GLY A 119 -14.70 8.11 -6.32
N ARG A 120 -15.38 8.29 -5.19
CA ARG A 120 -14.82 8.85 -3.95
C ARG A 120 -14.15 7.75 -3.14
N VAL A 121 -13.23 8.12 -2.25
CA VAL A 121 -12.63 7.18 -1.29
C VAL A 121 -12.89 7.63 0.14
N GLY A 122 -13.06 6.66 1.04
CA GLY A 122 -13.31 6.91 2.45
C GLY A 122 -12.04 7.19 3.28
N TRP A 123 -12.19 7.10 4.60
CA TRP A 123 -11.11 7.23 5.59
C TRP A 123 -9.98 6.24 5.31
N SER A 124 -8.73 6.71 5.36
CA SER A 124 -7.50 5.89 5.39
C SER A 124 -7.28 5.09 4.11
N CYS A 125 -7.76 5.63 2.99
CA CYS A 125 -7.43 5.05 1.69
C CYS A 125 -5.93 5.16 1.43
N ALA A 126 -5.35 4.08 0.90
CA ALA A 126 -3.93 3.93 0.63
C ALA A 126 -3.01 4.06 1.85
N GLU A 127 -3.50 3.68 3.04
CA GLU A 127 -2.68 3.58 4.24
C GLU A 127 -1.54 2.57 4.05
N ASN A 128 -0.38 2.89 4.61
CA ASN A 128 0.79 2.01 4.66
C ASN A 128 1.24 1.53 3.25
N MET A 129 1.04 2.36 2.23
CA MET A 129 1.50 2.08 0.87
C MET A 129 3.03 2.23 0.79
N MET A 130 3.67 1.21 0.21
CA MET A 130 5.13 1.07 0.13
C MET A 130 5.67 1.59 -1.20
N ALA A 131 5.02 1.25 -2.31
CA ALA A 131 5.29 1.78 -3.64
C ALA A 131 4.06 1.65 -4.55
N GLY A 132 4.14 2.21 -5.76
CA GLY A 132 3.06 2.20 -6.75
C GLY A 132 2.49 3.59 -7.00
N LYS A 133 1.30 3.64 -7.63
CA LYS A 133 0.59 4.90 -7.90
C LYS A 133 -0.90 4.73 -7.63
N VAL A 134 -1.53 5.68 -6.94
CA VAL A 134 -2.99 5.70 -6.76
C VAL A 134 -3.55 7.03 -7.24
N LEU A 135 -4.48 6.98 -8.18
CA LEU A 135 -5.22 8.14 -8.67
C LEU A 135 -6.69 8.04 -8.23
N VAL A 136 -7.13 8.99 -7.41
CA VAL A 136 -8.53 9.18 -7.04
C VAL A 136 -9.10 10.34 -7.85
N GLU A 137 -10.14 10.08 -8.64
CA GLU A 137 -10.72 11.09 -9.53
C GLU A 137 -11.64 12.09 -8.82
N ASN A 138 -12.19 11.71 -7.67
CA ASN A 138 -13.03 12.56 -6.85
C ASN A 138 -12.37 12.88 -5.51
N ASN A 139 -13.17 13.13 -4.47
CA ASN A 139 -12.69 13.48 -3.13
C ASN A 139 -12.19 12.25 -2.37
N ALA A 140 -11.23 12.48 -1.48
CA ALA A 140 -10.74 11.54 -0.50
C ALA A 140 -11.15 11.93 0.92
N GLY A 141 -11.37 10.92 1.77
CA GLY A 141 -11.68 11.11 3.19
C GLY A 141 -10.48 11.55 4.04
N SER A 142 -10.67 11.54 5.36
CA SER A 142 -9.60 11.81 6.33
C SER A 142 -8.53 10.71 6.36
N CYS A 143 -7.35 11.05 6.88
CA CYS A 143 -6.17 10.17 6.93
C CYS A 143 -5.78 9.55 5.57
N PHE A 144 -6.08 10.23 4.45
CA PHE A 144 -5.68 9.75 3.14
C PHE A 144 -4.15 9.59 3.07
N GLY A 145 -3.66 8.42 2.67
CA GLY A 145 -2.23 8.13 2.64
C GLY A 145 -1.54 8.14 4.01
N ALA A 146 -2.22 7.69 5.07
CA ALA A 146 -1.61 7.52 6.39
C ALA A 146 -0.42 6.53 6.33
N ALA A 147 0.64 6.80 7.10
CA ALA A 147 1.84 5.96 7.15
C ALA A 147 2.47 5.63 5.78
N LEU A 148 2.32 6.52 4.79
CA LEU A 148 2.88 6.33 3.45
C LEU A 148 4.41 6.20 3.53
N ARG A 149 4.97 5.13 2.96
CA ARG A 149 6.42 4.91 2.90
C ARG A 149 7.00 5.21 1.52
N GLY A 150 6.21 5.08 0.46
CA GLY A 150 6.64 5.37 -0.91
C GLY A 150 5.51 5.31 -1.93
N GLY A 151 5.82 5.69 -3.17
CA GLY A 151 4.86 5.81 -4.28
C GLY A 151 4.20 7.18 -4.40
N ASP A 152 3.29 7.32 -5.37
CA ASP A 152 2.58 8.57 -5.65
C ASP A 152 1.07 8.42 -5.41
N LEU A 153 0.52 9.25 -4.52
CA LEU A 153 -0.91 9.38 -4.27
C LEU A 153 -1.41 10.69 -4.88
N ILE A 154 -2.36 10.59 -5.79
CA ILE A 154 -2.96 11.74 -6.46
C ILE A 154 -4.46 11.72 -6.22
N VAL A 155 -5.00 12.81 -5.70
CA VAL A 155 -6.45 13.04 -5.59
C VAL A 155 -6.80 14.30 -6.36
N LYS A 156 -7.69 14.18 -7.36
CA LYS A 156 -8.13 15.34 -8.16
C LYS A 156 -9.08 16.24 -7.36
N GLY A 157 -9.86 15.66 -6.45
CA GLY A 157 -10.75 16.38 -5.55
C GLY A 157 -10.05 16.89 -4.28
N ASN A 158 -10.84 17.16 -3.25
CA ASN A 158 -10.35 17.53 -1.92
C ASN A 158 -9.95 16.28 -1.12
N ALA A 159 -9.02 16.43 -0.19
CA ALA A 159 -8.70 15.42 0.82
C ALA A 159 -9.16 15.88 2.21
N GLY A 160 -9.45 14.93 3.10
CA GLY A 160 -9.88 15.23 4.47
C GLY A 160 -8.73 15.61 5.40
N ALA A 161 -9.06 15.78 6.68
CA ALA A 161 -8.10 16.06 7.73
C ALA A 161 -7.07 14.93 7.89
N ARG A 162 -5.88 15.26 8.43
CA ARG A 162 -4.78 14.30 8.69
C ARG A 162 -4.28 13.55 7.45
N THR A 163 -4.45 14.11 6.25
CA THR A 163 -3.87 13.54 5.04
C THR A 163 -2.34 13.46 5.19
N GLY A 164 -1.76 12.29 4.92
CA GLY A 164 -0.33 12.03 5.07
C GLY A 164 0.18 11.92 6.52
N ILE A 165 -0.69 11.67 7.51
CA ILE A 165 -0.26 11.48 8.90
C ILE A 165 0.76 10.33 9.02
N ASP A 166 1.88 10.59 9.70
CA ASP A 166 2.99 9.64 9.88
C ASP A 166 3.65 9.14 8.57
N MET A 167 3.57 9.90 7.48
CA MET A 167 4.28 9.53 6.25
C MET A 167 5.81 9.56 6.44
N LYS A 168 6.50 8.52 5.95
CA LYS A 168 7.95 8.38 5.93
C LYS A 168 8.55 8.57 4.53
N GLY A 169 7.73 8.48 3.48
CA GLY A 169 8.15 8.71 2.09
C GLY A 169 6.98 8.70 1.11
N GLY A 170 7.30 8.88 -0.18
CA GLY A 170 6.31 9.04 -1.26
C GLY A 170 5.87 10.49 -1.48
N THR A 171 4.89 10.66 -2.38
CA THR A 171 4.34 11.97 -2.76
C THR A 171 2.83 11.94 -2.65
N ILE A 172 2.23 12.94 -2.00
CA ILE A 172 0.77 13.16 -2.03
C ILE A 172 0.47 14.46 -2.77
N ILE A 173 -0.36 14.38 -3.81
CA ILE A 173 -0.78 15.51 -4.66
C ILE A 173 -2.29 15.68 -4.55
N ILE A 174 -2.74 16.87 -4.14
CA ILE A 174 -4.16 17.22 -3.98
C ILE A 174 -4.50 18.32 -4.98
N GLY A 175 -5.45 18.05 -5.88
CA GLY A 175 -5.94 19.01 -6.88
C GLY A 175 -7.14 19.86 -6.42
N GLY A 176 -7.77 19.50 -5.31
CA GLY A 176 -8.93 20.20 -4.75
C GLY A 176 -8.62 21.59 -4.18
N LYS A 177 -9.69 22.35 -3.91
CA LYS A 177 -9.62 23.73 -3.39
C LYS A 177 -9.53 23.80 -1.86
N ARG A 178 -10.05 22.80 -1.13
CA ARG A 178 -10.15 22.85 0.34
C ARG A 178 -8.92 22.21 0.97
N TRP A 179 -8.17 23.04 1.68
CA TRP A 179 -6.94 22.72 2.41
C TRP A 179 -7.26 22.10 3.77
N SER A 180 -6.57 21.02 4.10
CA SER A 180 -6.41 20.60 5.49
C SER A 180 -5.07 19.88 5.62
N ILE A 181 -3.98 20.65 5.50
CA ILE A 181 -2.67 20.13 5.87
C ILE A 181 -2.63 20.09 7.40
N TYR A 182 -2.40 18.91 7.95
CA TYR A 182 -1.95 18.77 9.33
C TYR A 182 -0.52 18.25 9.25
N TRP A 183 0.44 19.11 9.58
CA TRP A 183 1.83 18.72 9.76
C TRP A 183 1.95 17.97 11.09
N LEU A 184 2.13 16.65 11.04
CA LEU A 184 2.57 15.86 12.18
C LEU A 184 3.80 15.05 11.75
N HIS A 185 4.97 15.64 12.03
CA HIS A 185 6.33 15.08 12.15
C HIS A 185 6.72 13.84 11.30
N ASP A 186 7.49 14.05 10.22
CA ASP A 186 8.87 13.54 10.08
C ASP A 186 9.63 14.31 8.99
N ALA A 187 10.89 14.65 9.24
CA ALA A 187 11.51 15.92 8.84
C ALA A 187 12.31 15.91 7.51
N LYS A 188 11.98 15.12 6.48
CA LYS A 188 12.91 14.99 5.32
C LYS A 188 12.36 15.04 3.89
N ARG A 189 11.05 15.02 3.60
CA ARG A 189 10.58 14.95 2.19
C ARG A 189 9.31 15.78 1.89
N LYS A 190 9.22 16.23 0.63
CA LYS A 190 8.33 17.29 0.14
C LYS A 190 6.93 16.77 -0.17
N ASN A 191 5.91 17.30 0.51
CA ASN A 191 4.53 17.26 0.03
C ASN A 191 4.32 18.38 -0.98
N TYR A 192 3.96 18.03 -2.21
CA TYR A 192 3.71 19.02 -3.26
C TYR A 192 2.21 19.24 -3.42
N CYS A 193 1.73 20.37 -2.91
CA CYS A 193 0.45 20.93 -3.32
C CYS A 193 0.66 21.68 -4.64
N LEU A 194 0.16 21.14 -5.75
CA LEU A 194 0.20 21.82 -7.04
C LEU A 194 -0.95 22.83 -7.12
N ARG A 195 -0.67 24.08 -6.71
CA ARG A 195 -1.36 25.25 -7.29
C ARG A 195 -0.38 26.40 -7.50
N ARG A 196 -0.09 26.67 -8.77
CA ARG A 196 0.23 28.01 -9.28
C ARG A 196 -1.09 28.77 -9.42
N CYS A 197 -1.23 29.85 -8.66
CA CYS A 197 -1.78 31.17 -9.01
C CYS A 197 -1.59 32.02 -7.76
#